data_AF-A0A9P6D8Y0-F1
#
_entry.id   AF-A0A9P6D8Y0-F1
#
_cell.length_a   1.000
_cell.length_b   1.000
_cell.length_c   1.000
_cell.angle_alpha   90.00
_cell.angle_beta   90.00
_cell.angle_gamma   90.00
#
_symmetry.space_group_name_H-M   'P 1'
#
loop_
_entity.id
_entity.type
_entity.pdbx_description
1 polymer ?
#
loop_
_entity_poly.entity_id
_entity_poly.type
_entity_poly.pdbx_seq_one_letter_code
_entity_poly.pdbx_strand_id
1 'polypeptide(L)' 'NHGLFKIRPLKNVDSSPISEVIPLANVRRSAHLYPQFGPFAPVEWTSSTVLDRCDTFFVNMFADRHMYRIVV' A
#
# COMPACT_ATOMS: atom_id res chain seq x y z
N ASN A 1 -9.08 12.62 -12.00
CA ASN A 1 -8.88 11.15 -11.99
C ASN A 1 -7.37 10.90 -12.06
N HIS A 2 -6.73 10.48 -10.94
CA HIS A 2 -5.26 10.45 -10.81
C HIS A 2 -4.60 9.16 -11.33
N GLY A 3 -5.38 8.17 -11.79
CA GLY A 3 -4.83 6.93 -12.38
C GLY A 3 -4.10 5.99 -11.42
N LEU A 4 -4.25 6.20 -10.10
CA LEU A 4 -3.64 5.35 -9.07
C LEU A 4 -4.66 4.33 -8.56
N PHE A 5 -4.20 3.13 -8.18
CA PHE A 5 -5.08 2.09 -7.66
C PHE A 5 -5.30 2.26 -6.16
N LYS A 6 -6.56 2.34 -5.73
CA LYS A 6 -6.93 2.42 -4.31
C LYS A 6 -6.90 1.03 -3.67
N ILE A 7 -6.19 0.90 -2.56
CA ILE A 7 -6.12 -0.33 -1.77
C ILE A 7 -6.43 -0.05 -0.29
N ARG A 8 -6.79 -1.10 0.45
CA ARG A 8 -7.01 -1.06 1.89
C ARG A 8 -6.37 -2.29 2.53
N PRO A 9 -5.84 -2.19 3.76
CA PRO A 9 -5.40 -3.37 4.51
C PRO A 9 -6.54 -4.36 4.67
N LEU A 10 -6.23 -5.65 4.54
CA LEU A 10 -7.19 -6.71 4.83
C LEU A 10 -7.31 -6.87 6.35
N LYS A 11 -8.53 -6.93 6.86
CA LYS A 11 -8.84 -7.07 8.28
C LYS A 11 -9.77 -8.26 8.48
N ASN A 12 -9.69 -8.88 9.66
CA ASN A 12 -10.61 -9.92 10.11
C ASN A 12 -12.02 -9.34 10.35
N VAL A 13 -12.99 -10.21 10.62
CA VAL A 13 -14.38 -9.83 10.93
C VAL A 13 -14.46 -8.91 12.16
N ASP A 14 -13.55 -9.08 13.12
CA ASP A 14 -13.42 -8.27 14.33
C ASP A 14 -12.60 -6.98 14.13
N SER A 15 -12.25 -6.63 12.89
CA SER A 15 -11.40 -5.50 12.50
C SER A 15 -9.93 -5.58 12.92
N SER A 16 -9.47 -6.71 13.47
CA SER A 16 -8.05 -6.93 13.73
C SER A 16 -7.24 -7.09 12.42
N PRO A 17 -5.96 -6.69 12.38
CA PRO A 17 -5.12 -6.87 11.20
C PRO A 17 -4.90 -8.36 10.92
N ILE A 18 -4.94 -8.74 9.63
CA ILE A 18 -4.57 -10.10 9.22
C ILE A 18 -3.06 -10.19 9.10
N SER A 19 -2.47 -11.20 9.75
CA SER A 19 -1.05 -11.53 9.65
C SER A 19 -0.85 -13.02 9.43
N GLU A 20 0.05 -13.37 8.51
CA GLU A 20 0.41 -14.75 8.19
C GLU A 20 1.91 -14.85 7.90
N VAL A 21 2.53 -15.99 8.22
CA VAL A 21 3.89 -16.31 7.79
C VAL A 21 3.83 -16.83 6.35
N ILE A 22 4.32 -16.04 5.39
CA ILE A 22 4.33 -16.41 3.97
C ILE A 22 5.73 -16.83 3.51
N PRO A 23 5.83 -17.79 2.56
CA PRO A 23 7.09 -18.04 1.86
C PRO A 23 7.60 -16.78 1.16
N LEU A 24 8.91 -16.53 1.23
CA LEU A 24 9.51 -15.36 0.57
C LEU A 24 9.28 -15.34 -0.95
N ALA A 25 9.13 -16.52 -1.57
CA ALA A 25 8.78 -16.66 -2.99
C ALA A 25 7.45 -15.99 -3.39
N ASN A 26 6.55 -15.75 -2.43
CA ASN A 26 5.29 -15.05 -2.66
C ASN A 26 5.47 -13.52 -2.70
N VAL A 27 6.56 -12.99 -2.14
CA VAL A 27 6.89 -11.55 -2.18
C VAL A 27 7.52 -11.24 -3.52
N ARG A 28 6.79 -10.51 -4.37
CA ARG A 28 7.26 -10.19 -5.73
C ARG A 28 8.15 -8.97 -5.79
N ARG A 29 7.77 -7.89 -5.10
CA ARG A 29 8.41 -6.57 -5.16
C ARG A 29 7.80 -5.61 -4.16
N SER A 30 8.53 -4.53 -3.86
CA SER A 30 7.99 -3.38 -3.15
C SER A 30 7.01 -2.59 -4.02
N ALA A 31 6.04 -1.94 -3.38
CA ALA A 31 5.11 -1.03 -4.03
C ALA A 31 5.23 0.38 -3.41
N HIS A 32 5.06 1.42 -4.23
CA HIS A 32 5.02 2.79 -3.75
C HIS A 32 3.59 3.15 -3.34
N LEU A 33 3.40 3.31 -2.03
CA LEU A 33 2.11 3.63 -1.42
C LEU A 33 2.02 5.11 -1.06
N TYR A 34 0.93 5.76 -1.47
CA TYR A 34 0.56 7.09 -0.99
C TYR A 34 -0.57 6.97 0.01
N PRO A 35 -0.41 7.42 1.26
CA PRO A 35 -1.49 7.38 2.24
C PRO A 35 -2.60 8.36 1.84
N GLN A 36 -3.86 7.91 1.90
CA GLN A 36 -5.00 8.80 1.70
C GLN A 36 -5.26 9.59 2.99
N PHE A 37 -4.97 10.87 2.97
CA PHE A 37 -5.39 11.83 4.00
C PHE A 37 -6.29 12.91 3.39
N GLY A 38 -6.94 13.69 4.26
CA GLY A 38 -7.80 14.80 3.86
C GLY A 38 -6.98 16.03 3.40
N PRO A 39 -7.50 17.25 3.62
CA PRO A 39 -6.75 18.47 3.30
C PRO A 39 -5.41 18.60 4.05
N PHE A 40 -5.31 17.97 5.23
CA PHE A 40 -4.12 17.96 6.08
C PHE A 40 -3.73 16.54 6.43
N ALA A 41 -2.43 16.23 6.33
CA ALA A 41 -1.88 14.98 6.82
C ALA A 41 -1.86 14.99 8.36
N PRO A 42 -2.32 13.92 9.03
CA PRO A 42 -2.24 13.85 10.49
C PRO A 42 -0.78 13.91 10.96
N VAL A 43 -0.51 14.78 11.95
CA VAL A 43 0.86 15.10 12.43
C VAL A 43 1.52 13.91 13.10
N GLU A 44 0.72 13.01 13.67
CA GLU A 44 1.17 11.81 14.35
C GLU A 44 1.59 10.68 13.41
N TRP A 45 1.42 10.86 12.10
CA TRP A 45 1.89 9.90 11.10
C TRP A 45 3.39 10.06 10.86
N THR A 46 4.11 8.97 11.05
CA THR A 46 5.51 8.84 10.68
C THR A 46 5.65 7.74 9.64
N SER A 47 6.84 7.61 9.04
CA SER A 47 7.14 6.48 8.15
C SER A 47 6.93 5.11 8.80
N SER A 48 7.06 5.01 10.13
CA SER A 48 6.88 3.78 10.90
C SER A 48 5.44 3.51 11.33
N THR A 49 4.59 4.54 11.47
CA THR A 49 3.22 4.37 12.00
C THR A 49 2.14 4.46 10.92
N VAL A 50 2.44 5.07 9.77
CA VAL A 50 1.42 5.35 8.75
C VAL A 50 0.77 4.08 8.19
N LEU A 51 1.52 2.97 8.09
CA LEU A 51 0.99 1.69 7.59
C LEU A 51 -0.11 1.10 8.48
N ASP A 52 -0.02 1.34 9.79
CA ASP A 52 -1.01 0.85 10.76
C ASP A 52 -2.17 1.83 10.93
N ARG A 53 -1.91 3.14 10.78
CA ARG A 53 -2.88 4.21 11.07
C ARG A 53 -3.75 4.62 9.88
N CYS A 54 -3.27 4.41 8.66
CA CYS A 54 -4.00 4.80 7.46
C CYS A 54 -4.80 3.61 6.90
N ASP A 55 -6.12 3.79 6.75
CA ASP A 55 -7.02 2.74 6.26
C ASP A 55 -7.05 2.61 4.74
N THR A 56 -6.45 3.55 4.01
CA THR A 56 -6.52 3.58 2.54
C THR A 56 -5.27 4.16 1.94
N PHE A 57 -4.72 3.45 0.96
CA PHE A 57 -3.56 3.89 0.21
C PHE A 57 -3.86 3.91 -1.30
N PHE A 58 -3.06 4.68 -2.02
CA PHE A 58 -2.99 4.64 -3.47
C PHE A 58 -1.66 4.04 -3.91
N VAL A 59 -1.72 3.02 -4.76
CA VAL A 59 -0.54 2.38 -5.36
C VAL A 59 -0.18 3.12 -6.65
N ASN A 60 1.09 3.53 -6.74
CA ASN A 60 1.62 4.11 -7.96
C ASN A 60 2.00 3.03 -8.98
N MET A 61 1.15 2.84 -9.99
CA MET A 61 1.44 1.92 -11.09
C MET A 61 2.60 2.40 -11.99
N PHE A 62 2.81 3.72 -12.06
CA PHE A 62 3.85 4.32 -12.91
C PHE A 62 5.25 4.19 -12.32
N ALA A 63 5.36 3.97 -11.02
CA ALA A 63 6.64 3.75 -10.35
C ALA A 63 7.17 2.32 -10.56
N ASP A 64 6.33 1.38 -10.96
CA ASP A 64 6.72 0.00 -11.14
C ASP A 64 7.37 -0.22 -12.50
N ARG A 65 8.71 -0.23 -12.52
CA ARG A 65 9.53 -0.47 -13.72
C ARG A 65 9.23 -1.81 -14.42
N HIS A 66 8.68 -2.79 -13.71
CA HIS A 66 8.28 -4.06 -14.34
C HIS A 66 7.07 -3.89 -15.25
N MET A 67 6.18 -2.93 -15.00
CA MET A 67 5.03 -2.67 -15.88
C MET A 67 5.46 -2.18 -17.27
N TYR A 68 6.66 -1.63 -17.38
CA TYR A 68 7.23 -1.10 -18.62
C TYR A 68 8.25 -2.02 -19.27
N ARG A 69 8.47 -3.22 -18.71
CA ARG A 69 9.30 -4.22 -19.37
C ARG A 69 8.50 -4.84 -20.51
N ILE A 70 8.84 -4.42 -21.73
CA ILE A 70 8.51 -5.19 -22.92
C ILE A 70 9.38 -6.44 -22.87
N VAL A 71 8.74 -7.60 -22.80
CA VAL A 71 9.43 -8.88 -22.99
C VAL A 71 9.79 -8.94 -24.47
N VAL A 72 11.09 -8.88 -24.77
CA VAL A 72 11.64 -9.12 -26.11
C VAL A 72 12.01 -10.59 -26.22
#